data_AF-A0A942AIM0-F1
#
_entry.id   AF-A0A942AIM0-F1
#
_cell.length_a   1.000
_cell.length_b   1.000
_cell.length_c   1.000
_cell.angle_alpha   90.00
_cell.angle_beta   90.00
_cell.angle_gamma   90.00
#
_symmetry.space_group_name_H-M   'P 1'
#
loop_
_entity.id
_entity.type
_entity.pdbx_description
1 polymer ?
#
loop_
_entity_poly.entity_id
_entity_poly.type
_entity_poly.pdbx_seq_one_letter_code
_entity_poly.pdbx_strand_id
1 'polypeptide(L)'
;MSIYKNAFVVVIGGKDAASGISGNLHHDSGFLIYGSQDDAGNFSQEYSKLVGSDFTLGGDAEIPKGAEVIIAEGQTFIIDAGITLTNSGTIDNEGTINNEGIIYNKGTLTGNPVKGHFPYHYITFDANYPASPAVDERYILQGETLPSDIFTRSGYTFQGWYDAPSGETKVETSAEPQTLYARWEAVPVPEPEPTVYYTVTLPFVEGAVTDPVAGDYDVESGSTFRFYLTLDTAYSQSQPVVTTSRGETLQPRTSDGAYLLKYVRTDVEVYIDGILLNPPPVANEPIRAATPEPEIWSENACLCIRLPEGRLLDSFRSTPGLNRRQLPTGIYIVQVGVTVRKVAVKVK
;
A
#
# COMPACT_ATOMS: atom_id res chain seq x y z
N MET A 1 -24.41 70.24 3.48
CA MET A 1 -24.57 69.98 2.02
C MET A 1 -26.04 69.69 1.80
N SER A 2 -26.69 70.37 0.86
CA SER A 2 -28.11 70.14 0.58
C SER A 2 -28.23 69.41 -0.75
N ILE A 3 -28.83 68.23 -0.71
CA ILE A 3 -29.09 67.42 -1.90
C ILE A 3 -30.49 67.82 -2.38
N TYR A 4 -30.57 68.56 -3.48
CA TYR A 4 -31.83 68.99 -4.08
C TYR A 4 -32.09 68.21 -5.37
N LYS A 5 -33.29 67.63 -5.50
CA LYS A 5 -33.76 66.75 -6.61
C LYS A 5 -33.14 65.34 -6.61
N ASN A 6 -33.66 64.47 -7.48
CA ASN A 6 -33.35 63.04 -7.74
C ASN A 6 -31.85 62.68 -7.73
N ALA A 7 -31.21 62.76 -6.58
CA ALA A 7 -29.82 62.41 -6.42
C ALA A 7 -29.75 60.99 -5.84
N PHE A 8 -29.05 60.13 -6.58
CA PHE A 8 -28.52 58.88 -6.10
C PHE A 8 -27.10 59.17 -5.60
N VAL A 9 -26.87 59.14 -4.29
CA VAL A 9 -25.52 59.36 -3.74
C VAL A 9 -25.12 58.12 -2.94
N VAL A 10 -24.26 57.30 -3.56
CA VAL A 10 -23.49 56.25 -2.90
C VAL A 10 -22.06 56.78 -2.79
N VAL A 11 -21.68 57.30 -1.63
CA VAL A 11 -20.26 57.58 -1.35
C VAL A 11 -19.73 56.46 -0.49
N ILE A 12 -19.39 55.35 -1.15
CA ILE A 12 -18.52 54.34 -0.56
C ILE A 12 -17.10 54.81 -0.89
N GLY A 13 -16.49 55.52 0.05
CA GLY A 13 -15.04 55.61 0.04
C GLY A 13 -14.55 54.17 0.20
N GLY A 14 -13.85 53.64 -0.80
CA GLY A 14 -13.22 52.32 -0.70
C GLY A 14 -12.32 52.21 0.53
N LYS A 15 -11.65 51.07 0.73
CA LYS A 15 -10.74 50.80 1.85
C LYS A 15 -10.04 52.05 2.44
N ASP A 16 -10.26 52.30 3.73
CA ASP A 16 -9.76 53.46 4.51
C ASP A 16 -10.31 54.85 4.15
N ALA A 17 -11.30 54.97 3.28
CA ALA A 17 -11.92 56.25 2.95
C ALA A 17 -13.24 56.44 3.70
N ALA A 18 -13.28 57.43 4.59
CA ALA A 18 -14.53 58.01 5.05
C ALA A 18 -15.32 58.46 3.81
N SER A 19 -16.65 58.25 3.80
CA SER A 19 -17.47 58.92 2.80
C SER A 19 -17.12 60.40 2.85
N GLY A 20 -16.68 61.00 1.73
CA GLY A 20 -16.20 62.40 1.70
C GLY A 20 -17.27 63.45 2.04
N ILE A 21 -18.39 63.00 2.60
CA ILE A 21 -19.53 63.78 3.03
C ILE A 21 -19.46 63.90 4.56
N SER A 22 -19.05 65.07 5.04
CA SER A 22 -19.07 65.43 6.47
C SER A 22 -19.95 66.67 6.70
N GLY A 23 -20.74 66.69 7.77
CA GLY A 23 -21.54 67.84 8.23
C GLY A 23 -23.05 67.60 8.25
N ASN A 24 -23.85 68.62 8.59
CA ASN A 24 -25.31 68.55 8.53
C ASN A 24 -25.77 68.38 7.06
N LEU A 25 -26.26 67.18 6.75
CA LEU A 25 -26.91 66.84 5.48
C LEU A 25 -28.40 67.15 5.56
N HIS A 26 -28.89 67.94 4.61
CA HIS A 26 -30.32 68.11 4.40
C HIS A 26 -30.71 67.37 3.11
N HIS A 27 -31.64 66.43 3.25
CA HIS A 27 -32.08 65.52 2.19
C HIS A 27 -33.60 65.59 2.08
N ASP A 28 -34.08 66.37 1.11
CA ASP A 28 -35.51 66.68 0.94
C ASP A 28 -36.19 65.72 -0.06
N SER A 29 -35.40 65.05 -0.92
CA SER A 29 -35.88 64.10 -1.94
C SER A 29 -34.73 63.23 -2.46
N GLY A 30 -34.99 61.97 -2.82
CA GLY A 30 -34.02 61.05 -3.45
C GLY A 30 -33.72 59.81 -2.62
N PHE A 31 -32.60 59.16 -2.94
CA PHE A 31 -32.14 57.96 -2.26
C PHE A 31 -30.69 58.14 -1.81
N LEU A 32 -30.48 58.04 -0.50
CA LEU A 32 -29.18 58.22 0.14
C LEU A 32 -28.84 56.98 0.96
N ILE A 33 -27.70 56.36 0.64
CA ILE A 33 -27.02 55.37 1.49
C ILE A 33 -25.63 55.94 1.76
N TYR A 34 -25.28 56.12 3.04
CA TYR A 34 -23.90 56.41 3.44
C TYR A 34 -23.52 55.67 4.72
N GLY A 35 -22.22 55.40 4.85
CA GLY A 35 -21.62 54.64 5.94
C GLY A 35 -20.12 54.47 5.72
N SER A 36 -19.50 53.58 6.49
CA SER A 36 -18.07 53.24 6.38
C SER A 36 -17.87 51.74 6.24
N GLN A 37 -16.84 51.32 5.50
CA GLN A 37 -16.42 49.92 5.41
C GLN A 37 -15.13 49.70 6.21
N ASP A 38 -15.10 48.67 7.06
CA ASP A 38 -13.91 48.30 7.83
C ASP A 38 -12.92 47.44 7.02
N ASP A 39 -11.75 47.17 7.61
CA ASP A 39 -10.65 46.38 6.99
C ASP A 39 -11.01 44.93 6.65
N ALA A 40 -12.05 44.38 7.30
CA ALA A 40 -12.58 43.05 7.03
C ALA A 40 -13.71 43.08 5.99
N GLY A 41 -14.03 44.26 5.44
CA GLY A 41 -15.08 44.47 4.47
C GLY A 41 -16.48 44.59 5.09
N ASN A 42 -16.60 44.66 6.43
CA ASN A 42 -17.88 44.84 7.10
C ASN A 42 -18.35 46.29 6.98
N PHE A 43 -19.64 46.45 6.74
CA PHE A 43 -20.27 47.76 6.58
C PHE A 43 -20.89 48.22 7.89
N SER A 44 -20.59 49.46 8.29
CA SER A 44 -21.30 50.17 9.35
C SER A 44 -22.17 51.25 8.71
N GLN A 45 -23.48 51.06 8.81
CA GLN A 45 -24.49 51.95 8.24
C GLN A 45 -24.78 53.11 9.18
N GLU A 46 -24.77 54.34 8.68
CA GLU A 46 -25.24 55.50 9.46
C GLU A 46 -26.65 55.94 9.04
N TYR A 47 -27.06 55.74 7.78
CA TYR A 47 -28.40 56.14 7.30
C TYR A 47 -28.80 55.45 5.97
N SER A 48 -30.04 54.96 5.87
CA SER A 48 -30.72 54.68 4.58
C SER A 48 -32.15 55.18 4.60
N LYS A 49 -32.53 56.01 3.63
CA LYS A 49 -33.93 56.40 3.45
C LYS A 49 -34.21 56.85 2.03
N LEU A 50 -35.27 56.32 1.44
CA LEU A 50 -35.91 56.89 0.26
C LEU A 50 -36.86 58.02 0.71
N VAL A 51 -36.65 59.24 0.21
CA VAL A 51 -37.47 60.41 0.58
C VAL A 51 -38.12 60.99 -0.68
N GLY A 52 -39.44 61.16 -0.67
CA GLY A 52 -40.24 61.60 -1.83
C GLY A 52 -41.30 60.58 -2.23
N SER A 53 -42.16 60.92 -3.20
CA SER A 53 -43.18 60.00 -3.72
C SER A 53 -42.62 59.05 -4.79
N ASP A 54 -41.85 59.58 -5.75
CA ASP A 54 -41.22 58.78 -6.81
C ASP A 54 -39.73 59.10 -6.91
N PHE A 55 -38.92 58.08 -7.16
CA PHE A 55 -37.47 58.21 -7.36
C PHE A 55 -37.02 57.42 -8.58
N THR A 56 -36.23 58.07 -9.45
CA THR A 56 -35.60 57.42 -10.60
C THR A 56 -34.10 57.32 -10.39
N LEU A 57 -33.56 56.13 -10.59
CA LEU A 57 -32.15 55.84 -10.53
C LEU A 57 -31.43 56.45 -11.74
N GLY A 58 -30.65 57.51 -11.51
CA GLY A 58 -29.99 58.27 -12.59
C GLY A 58 -28.67 57.67 -13.12
N GLY A 59 -28.24 56.50 -12.63
CA GLY A 59 -26.96 55.88 -12.95
C GLY A 59 -26.79 54.55 -12.23
N ASP A 60 -25.79 53.76 -12.63
CA ASP A 60 -25.51 52.46 -12.02
C ASP A 60 -25.26 52.57 -10.51
N ALA A 61 -25.69 51.54 -9.78
CA ALA A 61 -25.88 51.58 -8.35
C ALA A 61 -25.58 50.25 -7.67
N GLU A 62 -25.06 50.31 -6.44
CA GLU A 62 -24.95 49.14 -5.56
C GLU A 62 -25.58 49.41 -4.19
N ILE A 63 -26.40 48.46 -3.71
CA ILE A 63 -26.84 48.36 -2.32
C ILE A 63 -25.90 47.35 -1.64
N PRO A 64 -25.00 47.80 -0.75
CA PRO A 64 -23.99 46.93 -0.17
C PRO A 64 -24.59 45.94 0.82
N LYS A 65 -23.84 44.85 1.08
CA LYS A 65 -24.23 43.84 2.07
C LYS A 65 -24.42 44.49 3.45
N GLY A 66 -25.52 44.14 4.12
CA GLY A 66 -25.90 44.69 5.43
C GLY A 66 -26.65 46.02 5.38
N ALA A 67 -26.73 46.69 4.22
CA ALA A 67 -27.63 47.81 4.04
C ALA A 67 -29.06 47.34 3.76
N GLU A 68 -30.02 48.06 4.31
CA GLU A 68 -31.45 47.84 4.09
C GLU A 68 -32.09 49.04 3.37
N VAL A 69 -32.93 48.73 2.40
CA VAL A 69 -33.64 49.69 1.54
C VAL A 69 -35.11 49.35 1.58
N ILE A 70 -35.91 50.25 2.15
CA ILE A 70 -37.36 50.09 2.19
C ILE A 70 -37.97 51.01 1.15
N ILE A 71 -38.72 50.44 0.20
CA ILE A 71 -39.60 51.17 -0.71
C ILE A 71 -40.98 51.13 -0.08
N ALA A 72 -41.41 52.23 0.53
CA ALA A 72 -42.65 52.25 1.31
C ALA A 72 -43.90 52.22 0.42
N GLU A 73 -45.04 51.87 1.01
CA GLU A 73 -46.34 51.90 0.35
C GLU A 73 -46.61 53.27 -0.31
N GLY A 74 -47.08 53.25 -1.55
CA GLY A 74 -47.34 54.46 -2.34
C GLY A 74 -46.09 55.14 -2.91
N GLN A 75 -44.88 54.61 -2.65
CA GLN A 75 -43.66 55.07 -3.32
C GLN A 75 -43.37 54.27 -4.59
N THR A 76 -42.82 54.94 -5.60
CA THR A 76 -42.31 54.30 -6.83
C THR A 76 -40.80 54.46 -6.93
N PHE A 77 -40.08 53.35 -7.08
CA PHE A 77 -38.67 53.33 -7.44
C PHE A 77 -38.49 52.88 -8.88
N ILE A 78 -37.88 53.73 -9.71
CA ILE A 78 -37.73 53.53 -11.15
C ILE A 78 -36.26 53.28 -11.46
N ILE A 79 -35.98 52.21 -12.21
CA ILE A 79 -34.66 51.91 -12.77
C ILE A 79 -34.79 52.06 -14.28
N ASP A 80 -34.20 53.13 -14.82
CA ASP A 80 -34.30 53.44 -16.24
C ASP A 80 -33.54 52.43 -17.11
N ALA A 81 -33.93 52.33 -18.38
CA ALA A 81 -33.26 51.49 -19.35
C ALA A 81 -31.76 51.82 -19.46
N GLY A 82 -30.91 50.79 -19.45
CA GLY A 82 -29.46 50.94 -19.48
C GLY A 82 -28.81 51.20 -18.11
N ILE A 83 -29.61 51.32 -17.04
CA ILE A 83 -29.12 51.42 -15.67
C ILE A 83 -29.09 50.04 -14.99
N THR A 84 -28.03 49.80 -14.23
CA THR A 84 -27.82 48.58 -13.45
C THR A 84 -27.89 48.85 -11.96
N LEU A 85 -28.76 48.11 -11.26
CA LEU A 85 -28.79 48.05 -9.80
C LEU A 85 -28.26 46.71 -9.32
N THR A 86 -27.17 46.71 -8.56
CA THR A 86 -26.67 45.53 -7.85
C THR A 86 -27.14 45.56 -6.41
N ASN A 87 -27.91 44.57 -5.98
CA ASN A 87 -28.31 44.41 -4.58
C ASN A 87 -27.51 43.29 -3.92
N SER A 88 -26.64 43.65 -2.98
CA SER A 88 -25.93 42.74 -2.08
C SER A 88 -26.51 42.76 -0.65
N GLY A 89 -27.41 43.71 -0.34
CA GLY A 89 -28.08 43.90 0.95
C GLY A 89 -29.52 43.40 0.97
N THR A 90 -30.41 44.17 1.58
CA THR A 90 -31.86 43.88 1.64
C THR A 90 -32.64 44.99 0.95
N ILE A 91 -33.52 44.63 0.01
CA ILE A 91 -34.58 45.48 -0.51
C ILE A 91 -35.92 44.94 0.01
N ASP A 92 -36.65 45.77 0.73
CA ASP A 92 -38.02 45.49 1.15
C ASP A 92 -38.99 46.36 0.35
N ASN A 93 -39.73 45.75 -0.58
CA ASN A 93 -40.56 46.45 -1.54
C ASN A 93 -42.04 46.44 -1.16
N GLU A 94 -42.46 47.35 -0.29
CA GLU A 94 -43.89 47.55 0.04
C GLU A 94 -44.59 48.52 -0.92
N GLY A 95 -43.82 49.21 -1.76
CA GLY A 95 -44.28 50.09 -2.83
C GLY A 95 -44.26 49.43 -4.21
N THR A 96 -43.82 50.20 -5.22
CA THR A 96 -43.67 49.74 -6.60
C THR A 96 -42.22 49.91 -7.09
N ILE A 97 -41.65 48.86 -7.68
CA ILE A 97 -40.38 48.95 -8.41
C ILE A 97 -40.66 48.78 -9.91
N ASN A 98 -40.41 49.84 -10.68
CA ASN A 98 -40.50 49.84 -12.14
C ASN A 98 -39.09 49.66 -12.72
N ASN A 99 -38.77 48.45 -13.13
CA ASN A 99 -37.45 48.12 -13.66
C ASN A 99 -37.47 47.96 -15.18
N GLU A 100 -37.01 49.01 -15.88
CA GLU A 100 -36.70 48.99 -17.31
C GLU A 100 -35.19 48.74 -17.57
N GLY A 101 -34.37 48.76 -16.52
CA GLY A 101 -32.94 48.44 -16.53
C GLY A 101 -32.64 46.99 -16.11
N ILE A 102 -31.52 46.78 -15.40
CA ILE A 102 -31.08 45.46 -14.93
C ILE A 102 -30.96 45.45 -13.41
N ILE A 103 -31.54 44.43 -12.75
CA ILE A 103 -31.34 44.19 -11.32
C ILE A 103 -30.50 42.92 -11.10
N TYR A 104 -29.29 43.07 -10.58
CA TYR A 104 -28.47 41.97 -10.05
C TYR A 104 -28.76 41.76 -8.56
N ASN A 105 -29.76 40.94 -8.23
CA ASN A 105 -30.10 40.63 -6.85
C ASN A 105 -29.28 39.46 -6.27
N LYS A 106 -28.17 39.78 -5.60
CA LYS A 106 -27.33 38.82 -4.85
C LYS A 106 -27.70 38.73 -3.36
N GLY A 107 -28.43 39.73 -2.85
CA GLY A 107 -28.96 39.79 -1.49
C GLY A 107 -30.43 39.37 -1.42
N THR A 108 -31.16 39.99 -0.49
CA THR A 108 -32.58 39.72 -0.24
C THR A 108 -33.45 40.76 -0.95
N LEU A 109 -34.51 40.30 -1.62
CA LEU A 109 -35.58 41.13 -2.18
C LEU A 109 -36.92 40.57 -1.70
N THR A 110 -37.64 41.32 -0.88
CA THR A 110 -38.95 40.95 -0.29
C THR A 110 -40.04 41.93 -0.67
N GLY A 111 -41.29 41.58 -0.32
CA GLY A 111 -42.47 42.42 -0.57
C GLY A 111 -43.13 42.16 -1.92
N ASN A 112 -43.66 43.22 -2.52
CA ASN A 112 -44.35 43.20 -3.79
C ASN A 112 -43.45 42.70 -4.94
N PRO A 113 -44.01 41.91 -5.89
CA PRO A 113 -43.24 41.35 -6.98
C PRO A 113 -42.67 42.44 -7.89
N VAL A 114 -41.39 42.31 -8.20
CA VAL A 114 -40.68 43.20 -9.14
C VAL A 114 -40.67 42.54 -10.52
N LYS A 115 -41.12 43.27 -11.53
CA LYS A 115 -41.05 42.86 -12.95
C LYS A 115 -39.84 43.52 -13.61
N GLY A 116 -39.37 42.97 -14.72
CA GLY A 116 -38.27 43.55 -15.50
C GLY A 116 -37.14 42.57 -15.74
N HIS A 117 -35.97 43.08 -16.13
CA HIS A 117 -34.83 42.25 -16.50
C HIS A 117 -33.98 41.86 -15.27
N PHE A 118 -34.03 40.57 -14.94
CA PHE A 118 -33.13 39.92 -13.99
C PHE A 118 -32.16 39.04 -14.80
N PRO A 119 -30.84 39.25 -14.70
CA PRO A 119 -29.84 38.54 -15.49
C PRO A 119 -29.58 37.12 -14.98
N TYR A 120 -30.56 36.47 -14.33
CA TYR A 120 -30.42 35.11 -13.81
C TYR A 120 -31.22 34.14 -14.67
N HIS A 121 -30.59 33.03 -15.04
CA HIS A 121 -31.24 31.91 -15.68
C HIS A 121 -31.57 30.83 -14.66
N TYR A 122 -32.79 30.30 -14.73
CA TYR A 122 -33.18 29.13 -13.96
C TYR A 122 -32.59 27.88 -14.62
N ILE A 123 -31.64 27.23 -13.94
CA ILE A 123 -30.92 26.06 -14.44
C ILE A 123 -31.25 24.86 -13.57
N THR A 124 -31.63 23.77 -14.23
CA THR A 124 -31.85 22.48 -13.60
C THR A 124 -30.62 21.60 -13.86
N PHE A 125 -29.88 21.25 -12.82
CA PHE A 125 -28.71 20.38 -12.89
C PHE A 125 -29.13 18.93 -12.63
N ASP A 126 -28.96 18.05 -13.60
CA ASP A 126 -29.24 16.62 -13.52
C ASP A 126 -27.93 15.84 -13.35
N ALA A 127 -27.86 15.01 -12.30
CA ALA A 127 -26.70 14.17 -12.00
C ALA A 127 -26.38 13.18 -13.12
N ASN A 128 -27.36 12.85 -13.98
CA ASN A 128 -27.25 11.93 -15.11
C ASN A 128 -26.77 10.53 -14.69
N TYR A 129 -27.09 10.14 -13.47
CA TYR A 129 -27.03 8.78 -12.94
C TYR A 129 -28.06 8.65 -11.80
N PRO A 130 -28.43 7.43 -11.39
CA PRO A 130 -29.31 7.23 -10.25
C PRO A 130 -28.66 7.72 -8.94
N ALA A 131 -28.95 8.97 -8.57
CA ALA A 131 -28.49 9.63 -7.35
C ALA A 131 -29.69 10.07 -6.48
N SER A 132 -29.42 10.48 -5.24
CA SER A 132 -30.42 11.07 -4.35
C SER A 132 -29.80 12.24 -3.59
N PRO A 133 -30.16 13.50 -3.89
CA PRO A 133 -31.03 13.93 -4.99
C PRO A 133 -30.38 13.69 -6.37
N ALA A 134 -31.20 13.47 -7.40
CA ALA A 134 -30.73 13.35 -8.79
C ALA A 134 -30.71 14.69 -9.53
N VAL A 135 -31.40 15.70 -9.01
CA VAL A 135 -31.56 17.01 -9.62
C VAL A 135 -31.34 18.09 -8.55
N ASP A 136 -30.72 19.20 -8.95
CA ASP A 136 -30.53 20.41 -8.15
C ASP A 136 -30.90 21.62 -9.02
N GLU A 137 -31.70 22.56 -8.50
CA GLU A 137 -32.22 23.69 -9.26
C GLU A 137 -31.66 25.00 -8.70
N ARG A 138 -31.09 25.85 -9.57
CA ARG A 138 -30.48 27.12 -9.15
C ARG A 138 -30.76 28.25 -10.12
N TYR A 139 -30.82 29.46 -9.59
CA TYR A 139 -30.69 30.68 -10.39
C TYR A 139 -29.20 30.98 -10.59
N ILE A 140 -28.73 30.85 -11.83
CA ILE A 140 -27.34 31.13 -12.22
C ILE A 140 -27.30 32.47 -12.94
N LEU A 141 -26.40 33.35 -12.52
CA LEU A 141 -26.20 34.61 -13.18
C LEU A 141 -25.64 34.41 -14.60
N GLN A 142 -26.17 35.14 -15.58
CA GLN A 142 -25.74 35.07 -16.96
C GLN A 142 -24.24 35.32 -17.06
N GLY A 143 -23.52 34.40 -17.71
CA GLY A 143 -22.07 34.46 -17.88
C GLY A 143 -21.24 33.98 -16.68
N GLU A 144 -21.84 33.65 -15.53
CA GLU A 144 -21.13 32.97 -14.45
C GLU A 144 -20.78 31.53 -14.84
N THR A 145 -19.66 31.05 -14.32
CA THR A 145 -19.24 29.66 -14.46
C THR A 145 -20.19 28.75 -13.69
N LEU A 146 -20.54 27.61 -14.29
CA LEU A 146 -21.39 26.63 -13.66
C LEU A 146 -20.67 25.91 -12.48
N PRO A 147 -21.36 25.65 -11.37
CA PRO A 147 -20.80 24.94 -10.21
C PRO A 147 -20.41 23.49 -10.56
N SER A 148 -19.25 23.02 -10.10
CA SER A 148 -18.75 21.67 -10.40
C SER A 148 -18.92 20.66 -9.26
N ASP A 149 -19.39 21.11 -8.10
CA ASP A 149 -19.41 20.39 -6.82
C ASP A 149 -20.82 20.06 -6.32
N ILE A 150 -21.82 20.08 -7.22
CA ILE A 150 -23.21 19.75 -6.89
C ILE A 150 -23.38 18.24 -6.60
N PHE A 151 -22.70 17.38 -7.36
CA PHE A 151 -22.86 15.92 -7.27
C PHE A 151 -21.51 15.21 -7.14
N THR A 152 -21.54 13.99 -6.60
CA THR A 152 -20.36 13.10 -6.49
C THR A 152 -20.71 11.67 -6.85
N ARG A 153 -19.90 11.02 -7.68
CA ARG A 153 -20.10 9.62 -8.11
C ARG A 153 -18.87 8.78 -7.80
N SER A 154 -19.01 7.82 -6.87
CA SER A 154 -17.90 6.96 -6.44
C SER A 154 -17.29 6.17 -7.61
N GLY A 155 -15.96 6.24 -7.75
CA GLY A 155 -15.23 5.62 -8.86
C GLY A 155 -15.27 6.40 -10.18
N TYR A 156 -15.77 7.63 -10.18
CA TYR A 156 -15.84 8.48 -11.37
C TYR A 156 -15.35 9.91 -11.08
N THR A 157 -14.85 10.58 -12.12
CA THR A 157 -14.48 11.99 -12.13
C THR A 157 -15.52 12.80 -12.91
N PHE A 158 -15.96 13.93 -12.36
CA PHE A 158 -16.87 14.86 -13.03
C PHE A 158 -16.16 15.59 -14.17
N GLN A 159 -16.77 15.60 -15.36
CA GLN A 159 -16.18 16.15 -16.59
C GLN A 159 -16.80 17.48 -17.01
N GLY A 160 -17.89 17.90 -16.37
CA GLY A 160 -18.64 19.11 -16.71
C GLY A 160 -20.12 18.84 -17.00
N TRP A 161 -20.79 19.92 -17.38
CA TRP A 161 -22.21 19.96 -17.71
C TRP A 161 -22.43 19.95 -19.22
N TYR A 162 -23.48 19.27 -19.67
CA TYR A 162 -23.82 19.09 -21.07
C TYR A 162 -25.31 19.39 -21.32
N ASP A 163 -25.65 19.78 -22.55
CA ASP A 163 -27.01 20.18 -22.98
C ASP A 163 -28.00 19.01 -23.12
N ALA A 164 -27.52 17.78 -23.13
CA ALA A 164 -28.33 16.56 -23.23
C ALA A 164 -27.70 15.39 -22.44
N PRO A 165 -28.49 14.35 -22.06
CA PRO A 165 -27.97 13.19 -21.34
C PRO A 165 -26.82 12.47 -22.05
N SER A 166 -26.87 12.44 -23.39
CA SER A 166 -25.84 11.90 -24.27
C SER A 166 -25.16 13.00 -25.11
N GLY A 167 -25.26 14.26 -24.68
CA GLY A 167 -24.79 15.42 -25.42
C GLY A 167 -23.27 15.45 -25.61
N GLU A 168 -22.84 16.02 -26.73
CA GLU A 168 -21.43 16.30 -27.01
C GLU A 168 -21.06 17.76 -26.70
N THR A 169 -22.06 18.65 -26.59
CA THR A 169 -21.84 20.07 -26.30
C THR A 169 -21.66 20.29 -24.81
N LYS A 170 -20.43 20.63 -24.43
CA LYS A 170 -20.13 21.06 -23.06
C LYS A 170 -20.62 22.50 -22.85
N VAL A 171 -21.31 22.74 -21.74
CA VAL A 171 -21.80 24.06 -21.33
C VAL A 171 -20.95 24.56 -20.16
N GLU A 172 -20.37 25.75 -20.30
CA GLU A 172 -19.53 26.38 -19.26
C GLU A 172 -20.26 27.54 -18.55
N THR A 173 -21.22 28.18 -19.22
CA THR A 173 -21.99 29.33 -18.73
C THR A 173 -23.44 29.25 -19.17
N SER A 174 -24.38 29.75 -18.37
CA SER A 174 -25.80 29.81 -18.76
C SER A 174 -26.10 30.98 -19.69
N ALA A 175 -26.62 30.68 -20.89
CA ALA A 175 -27.12 31.70 -21.84
C ALA A 175 -28.64 31.86 -21.80
N GLU A 176 -29.35 30.84 -21.33
CA GLU A 176 -30.81 30.78 -21.21
C GLU A 176 -31.21 29.73 -20.17
N PRO A 177 -32.46 29.75 -19.65
CA PRO A 177 -32.97 28.71 -18.77
C PRO A 177 -32.97 27.33 -19.46
N GLN A 178 -32.37 26.33 -18.85
CA GLN A 178 -32.22 25.00 -19.43
C GLN A 178 -31.91 23.92 -18.38
N THR A 179 -32.01 22.65 -18.81
CA THR A 179 -31.55 21.51 -18.02
C THR A 179 -30.17 21.08 -18.50
N LEU A 180 -29.25 20.87 -17.57
CA LEU A 180 -27.88 20.46 -17.83
C LEU A 180 -27.60 19.09 -17.20
N TYR A 181 -26.84 18.25 -17.89
CA TYR A 181 -26.56 16.87 -17.51
C TYR A 181 -25.08 16.70 -17.17
N ALA A 182 -24.80 16.15 -16.00
CA ALA A 182 -23.43 15.87 -15.59
C ALA A 182 -22.82 14.75 -16.46
N ARG A 183 -21.54 14.89 -16.80
CA ARG A 183 -20.76 13.83 -17.45
C ARG A 183 -19.71 13.28 -16.49
N TRP A 184 -19.54 11.97 -16.54
CA TRP A 184 -18.69 11.21 -15.62
C TRP A 184 -17.73 10.33 -16.39
N GLU A 185 -16.46 10.31 -15.99
CA GLU A 185 -15.44 9.41 -16.52
C GLU A 185 -15.03 8.42 -15.42
N ALA A 186 -14.98 7.13 -15.72
CA ALA A 186 -14.59 6.12 -14.74
C ALA A 186 -13.10 6.28 -14.37
N VAL A 187 -12.80 6.27 -13.09
CA VAL A 187 -11.41 6.23 -12.62
C VAL A 187 -10.87 4.82 -12.91
N PRO A 188 -9.79 4.66 -13.69
CA PRO A 188 -9.25 3.36 -14.02
C PRO A 188 -8.78 2.65 -12.76
N VAL A 189 -9.20 1.39 -12.60
CA VAL A 189 -8.68 0.52 -11.55
C VAL A 189 -7.29 0.06 -11.98
N PRO A 190 -6.23 0.20 -11.16
CA PRO A 190 -4.92 -0.31 -11.51
C PRO A 190 -4.99 -1.84 -11.69
N GLU A 191 -4.39 -2.35 -12.77
CA GLU A 191 -4.24 -3.80 -12.95
C GLU A 191 -3.32 -4.36 -11.86
N PRO A 192 -3.61 -5.57 -11.33
CA PRO A 192 -2.71 -6.20 -10.38
C PRO A 192 -1.36 -6.54 -11.06
N GLU A 193 -0.26 -6.28 -10.37
CA GLU A 193 1.08 -6.67 -10.81
C GLU A 193 1.16 -8.21 -11.01
N PRO A 194 1.77 -8.71 -12.10
CA PRO A 194 1.88 -10.15 -12.32
C PRO A 194 2.76 -10.79 -11.24
N THR A 195 2.27 -11.85 -10.61
CA THR A 195 3.08 -12.66 -9.69
C THR A 195 4.04 -13.53 -10.50
N VAL A 196 5.34 -13.41 -10.19
CA VAL A 196 6.41 -14.18 -10.85
C VAL A 196 6.65 -15.47 -10.07
N TYR A 197 6.70 -16.60 -10.78
CA TYR A 197 7.01 -17.92 -10.22
C TYR A 197 8.30 -18.47 -10.82
N TYR A 198 8.99 -19.30 -10.04
CA TYR A 198 10.17 -20.06 -10.44
C TYR A 198 10.00 -21.52 -10.08
N THR A 199 10.66 -22.41 -10.82
CA THR A 199 10.54 -23.84 -10.60
C THR A 199 11.61 -24.33 -9.62
N VAL A 200 11.19 -25.09 -8.60
CA VAL A 200 12.07 -25.89 -7.75
C VAL A 200 11.92 -27.36 -8.11
N THR A 201 13.00 -28.00 -8.50
CA THR A 201 13.02 -29.42 -8.89
C THR A 201 13.59 -30.26 -7.77
N LEU A 202 12.80 -31.22 -7.27
CA LEU A 202 13.23 -32.25 -6.33
C LEU A 202 13.62 -33.53 -7.08
N PRO A 203 14.81 -34.12 -6.79
CA PRO A 203 15.30 -35.28 -7.52
C PRO A 203 14.64 -36.55 -6.99
N PHE A 204 14.48 -37.54 -7.88
CA PHE A 204 14.23 -38.91 -7.45
C PHE A 204 15.55 -39.54 -7.01
N VAL A 205 15.57 -40.15 -5.83
CA VAL A 205 16.77 -40.74 -5.22
C VAL A 205 16.44 -42.14 -4.74
N GLU A 206 17.22 -43.14 -5.15
CA GLU A 206 17.04 -44.51 -4.65
C GLU A 206 17.34 -44.57 -3.15
N GLY A 207 16.46 -45.19 -2.37
CA GLY A 207 16.63 -45.35 -0.93
C GLY A 207 16.20 -44.17 -0.06
N ALA A 208 15.61 -43.13 -0.67
CA ALA A 208 15.04 -42.00 0.06
C ALA A 208 13.81 -41.42 -0.64
N VAL A 209 12.90 -40.82 0.13
CA VAL A 209 11.72 -40.13 -0.38
C VAL A 209 11.69 -38.70 0.14
N THR A 210 11.31 -37.76 -0.73
CA THR A 210 11.04 -36.38 -0.33
C THR A 210 9.55 -36.16 -0.07
N ASP A 211 9.22 -35.19 0.79
CA ASP A 211 7.86 -34.66 0.94
C ASP A 211 7.90 -33.12 0.79
N PRO A 212 7.38 -32.54 -0.30
CA PRO A 212 6.63 -33.22 -1.37
C PRO A 212 7.53 -34.15 -2.21
N VAL A 213 6.91 -35.09 -2.92
CA VAL A 213 7.59 -36.12 -3.72
C VAL A 213 8.56 -35.53 -4.76
N ALA A 214 9.45 -36.32 -5.35
CA ALA A 214 10.28 -35.85 -6.44
C ALA A 214 9.43 -35.28 -7.59
N GLY A 215 9.84 -34.13 -8.14
CA GLY A 215 9.10 -33.41 -9.17
C GLY A 215 9.39 -31.91 -9.19
N ASP A 216 8.67 -31.20 -10.06
CA ASP A 216 8.79 -29.76 -10.27
C ASP A 216 7.69 -28.99 -9.53
N TYR A 217 8.08 -27.90 -8.87
CA TYR A 217 7.21 -27.09 -8.04
C TYR A 217 7.31 -25.62 -8.37
N ASP A 218 6.18 -24.98 -8.69
CA ASP A 218 6.11 -23.54 -8.87
C ASP A 218 6.13 -22.83 -7.52
N VAL A 219 7.09 -21.93 -7.36
CA VAL A 219 7.33 -21.17 -6.13
C VAL A 219 7.36 -19.69 -6.46
N GLU A 220 6.52 -18.92 -5.76
CA GLU A 220 6.48 -17.46 -5.93
C GLU A 220 7.85 -16.83 -5.64
N SER A 221 8.26 -15.89 -6.49
CA SER A 221 9.53 -15.16 -6.39
C SER A 221 9.73 -14.56 -5.00
N GLY A 222 10.85 -14.90 -4.36
CA GLY A 222 11.22 -14.47 -3.01
C GLY A 222 10.73 -15.40 -1.89
N SER A 223 9.84 -16.36 -2.17
CA SER A 223 9.33 -17.32 -1.19
C SER A 223 10.36 -18.36 -0.79
N THR A 224 10.03 -19.14 0.24
CA THR A 224 10.83 -20.26 0.73
C THR A 224 10.16 -21.57 0.37
N PHE A 225 10.84 -22.43 -0.37
CA PHE A 225 10.39 -23.79 -0.61
C PHE A 225 10.83 -24.70 0.54
N ARG A 226 9.91 -25.55 1.01
CA ARG A 226 10.12 -26.44 2.15
C ARG A 226 9.88 -27.88 1.70
N PHE A 227 10.79 -28.77 2.05
CA PHE A 227 10.59 -30.20 1.90
C PHE A 227 11.23 -30.99 3.05
N TYR A 228 10.83 -32.25 3.19
CA TYR A 228 11.39 -33.22 4.13
C TYR A 228 12.07 -34.33 3.35
N LEU A 229 13.07 -34.99 3.95
CA LEU A 229 13.77 -36.15 3.39
C LEU A 229 13.67 -37.30 4.39
N THR A 230 13.14 -38.43 3.95
CA THR A 230 13.03 -39.66 4.74
C THR A 230 13.85 -40.75 4.06
N LEU A 231 14.70 -41.43 4.83
CA LEU A 231 15.50 -42.56 4.35
C LEU A 231 14.75 -43.87 4.53
N ASP A 232 14.85 -44.76 3.55
CA ASP A 232 14.37 -46.13 3.69
C ASP A 232 15.19 -46.89 4.74
N THR A 233 14.57 -47.89 5.38
CA THR A 233 15.22 -48.70 6.43
C THR A 233 16.54 -49.31 5.97
N ALA A 234 16.63 -49.73 4.71
CA ALA A 234 17.82 -50.32 4.11
C ALA A 234 18.97 -49.30 3.88
N TYR A 235 18.69 -48.01 3.97
CA TYR A 235 19.63 -46.91 3.76
C TYR A 235 19.79 -46.02 5.01
N SER A 236 19.19 -46.43 6.14
CA SER A 236 19.10 -45.66 7.39
C SER A 236 20.43 -45.26 8.03
N GLN A 237 21.56 -45.85 7.64
CA GLN A 237 22.91 -45.46 8.08
C GLN A 237 23.56 -44.39 7.20
N SER A 238 22.87 -43.92 6.15
CA SER A 238 23.35 -42.87 5.25
C SER A 238 23.49 -41.51 5.95
N GLN A 239 24.39 -40.68 5.43
CA GLN A 239 24.53 -39.27 5.81
C GLN A 239 24.20 -38.41 4.59
N PRO A 240 22.92 -38.05 4.38
CA PRO A 240 22.52 -37.29 3.21
C PRO A 240 23.19 -35.92 3.17
N VAL A 241 23.65 -35.53 1.99
CA VAL A 241 24.15 -34.18 1.70
C VAL A 241 23.21 -33.55 0.68
N VAL A 242 22.45 -32.55 1.13
CA VAL A 242 21.50 -31.83 0.27
C VAL A 242 22.13 -30.55 -0.23
N THR A 243 22.26 -30.41 -1.54
CA THR A 243 22.78 -29.20 -2.19
C THR A 243 21.80 -28.65 -3.22
N THR A 244 22.03 -27.42 -3.69
CA THR A 244 21.20 -26.79 -4.73
C THR A 244 22.05 -26.38 -5.93
N SER A 245 21.43 -26.16 -7.09
CA SER A 245 22.09 -25.60 -8.28
C SER A 245 22.67 -24.20 -8.04
N ARG A 246 22.26 -23.52 -6.96
CA ARG A 246 22.83 -22.25 -6.49
C ARG A 246 24.13 -22.42 -5.69
N GLY A 247 24.55 -23.65 -5.43
CA GLY A 247 25.75 -23.98 -4.63
C GLY A 247 25.52 -23.93 -3.12
N GLU A 248 24.27 -23.89 -2.66
CA GLU A 248 23.95 -23.90 -1.23
C GLU A 248 23.96 -25.34 -0.71
N THR A 249 24.46 -25.55 0.51
CA THR A 249 24.25 -26.80 1.25
C THR A 249 23.14 -26.59 2.28
N LEU A 250 22.06 -27.35 2.16
CA LEU A 250 20.91 -27.25 3.06
C LEU A 250 21.08 -28.22 4.23
N GLN A 251 20.82 -27.72 5.44
CA GLN A 251 20.76 -28.54 6.64
C GLN A 251 19.30 -28.69 7.09
N PRO A 252 18.89 -29.88 7.58
CA PRO A 252 17.56 -30.05 8.12
C PRO A 252 17.40 -29.20 9.38
N ARG A 253 16.29 -28.48 9.46
CA ARG A 253 15.97 -27.65 10.63
C ARG A 253 15.80 -28.55 11.86
N THR A 254 16.45 -28.21 12.97
CA THR A 254 16.48 -29.03 14.20
C THR A 254 15.11 -29.26 14.85
N SER A 255 14.13 -28.38 14.60
CA SER A 255 12.80 -28.47 15.21
C SER A 255 11.92 -29.56 14.62
N ASP A 256 12.03 -29.81 13.30
CA ASP A 256 11.08 -30.66 12.56
C ASP A 256 11.71 -31.41 11.38
N GLY A 257 13.01 -31.26 11.13
CA GLY A 257 13.72 -31.93 10.04
C GLY A 257 13.53 -31.29 8.67
N ALA A 258 12.87 -30.14 8.57
CA ALA A 258 12.58 -29.49 7.29
C ALA A 258 13.85 -28.90 6.63
N TYR A 259 14.03 -29.17 5.35
CA TYR A 259 14.98 -28.44 4.49
C TYR A 259 14.29 -27.19 3.96
N LEU A 260 14.95 -26.04 4.08
CA LEU A 260 14.41 -24.73 3.71
C LEU A 260 15.26 -24.09 2.62
N LEU A 261 14.72 -24.08 1.39
CA LEU A 261 15.29 -23.35 0.27
C LEU A 261 14.72 -21.93 0.26
N LYS A 262 15.46 -20.99 0.85
CA LYS A 262 14.99 -19.61 1.03
C LYS A 262 15.21 -18.77 -0.23
N TYR A 263 14.37 -17.74 -0.39
CA TYR A 263 14.53 -16.71 -1.42
C TYR A 263 14.65 -17.31 -2.83
N VAL A 264 13.67 -18.11 -3.25
CA VAL A 264 13.61 -18.65 -4.62
C VAL A 264 13.37 -17.48 -5.59
N ARG A 265 14.39 -17.09 -6.37
CA ARG A 265 14.35 -15.95 -7.29
C ARG A 265 14.77 -16.31 -8.72
N THR A 266 15.04 -17.59 -8.95
CA THR A 266 15.40 -18.23 -10.21
C THR A 266 14.98 -19.69 -10.07
N ASP A 267 14.97 -20.45 -11.16
CA ASP A 267 14.79 -21.89 -11.08
C ASP A 267 15.92 -22.51 -10.26
N VAL A 268 15.59 -23.51 -9.44
CA VAL A 268 16.54 -24.18 -8.54
C VAL A 268 16.35 -25.69 -8.59
N GLU A 269 17.42 -26.40 -8.91
CA GLU A 269 17.46 -27.86 -8.79
C GLU A 269 18.04 -28.22 -7.42
N VAL A 270 17.42 -29.19 -6.74
CA VAL A 270 17.96 -29.79 -5.52
C VAL A 270 18.71 -31.07 -5.89
N TYR A 271 19.86 -31.29 -5.27
CA TYR A 271 20.62 -32.52 -5.35
C TYR A 271 20.70 -33.15 -3.96
N ILE A 272 20.57 -34.48 -3.89
CA ILE A 272 20.63 -35.24 -2.65
C ILE A 272 21.62 -36.38 -2.87
N ASP A 273 22.79 -36.24 -2.27
CA ASP A 273 23.89 -37.20 -2.36
C ASP A 273 24.08 -37.93 -1.03
N GLY A 274 24.94 -38.96 -1.02
CA GLY A 274 25.34 -39.65 0.20
C GLY A 274 24.33 -40.68 0.72
N ILE A 275 23.33 -41.04 -0.10
CA ILE A 275 22.41 -42.16 0.15
C ILE A 275 23.08 -43.46 -0.30
N LEU A 276 23.46 -44.30 0.66
CA LEU A 276 24.18 -45.56 0.43
C LEU A 276 23.46 -46.71 1.13
N LEU A 277 23.42 -47.87 0.47
CA LEU A 277 22.83 -49.07 1.07
C LEU A 277 23.60 -49.43 2.34
N ASN A 278 22.87 -49.76 3.41
CA ASN A 278 23.46 -50.17 4.67
C ASN A 278 24.44 -51.33 4.43
N PRO A 279 25.65 -51.29 5.03
CA PRO A 279 26.56 -52.42 4.95
C PRO A 279 25.84 -53.69 5.46
N PRO A 280 26.17 -54.86 4.89
CA PRO A 280 25.60 -56.11 5.39
C PRO A 280 25.85 -56.19 6.90
N PRO A 281 24.91 -56.77 7.68
CA PRO A 281 25.11 -56.92 9.11
C PRO A 281 26.43 -57.62 9.30
N VAL A 282 27.40 -56.90 9.86
CA VAL A 282 28.69 -57.50 10.21
C VAL A 282 28.34 -58.62 11.18
N ALA A 283 28.59 -59.86 10.78
CA ALA A 283 28.70 -60.92 11.75
C ALA A 283 29.74 -60.42 12.74
N ASN A 284 29.34 -60.23 14.00
CA ASN A 284 30.30 -60.03 15.07
C ASN A 284 31.12 -61.32 15.16
N GLU A 285 32.16 -61.46 14.32
CA GLU A 285 33.27 -62.30 14.72
C GLU A 285 33.86 -61.65 15.98
N PRO A 286 34.04 -62.42 17.07
CA PRO A 286 34.60 -61.88 18.28
C PRO A 286 36.01 -61.34 17.97
N ILE A 287 36.18 -60.02 18.10
CA ILE A 287 37.49 -59.38 18.16
C ILE A 287 38.20 -59.97 19.40
N ARG A 288 39.05 -60.98 19.20
CA ARG A 288 40.05 -61.32 20.22
C ARG A 288 41.10 -60.23 20.17
N ALA A 289 41.22 -59.51 21.29
CA ALA A 289 42.27 -58.54 21.50
C ALA A 289 43.63 -59.13 21.11
N ALA A 290 44.40 -58.39 20.30
CA ALA A 290 45.79 -58.68 20.01
C ALA A 290 46.52 -58.88 21.35
N THR A 291 46.89 -60.12 21.66
CA THR A 291 47.71 -60.46 22.81
C THR A 291 49.03 -61.06 22.29
N PRO A 292 50.18 -60.74 22.90
CA PRO A 292 51.50 -60.92 22.32
C PRO A 292 52.05 -62.37 22.41
N GLU A 293 51.18 -63.37 22.38
CA GLU A 293 51.56 -64.77 22.59
C GLU A 293 51.68 -65.55 21.27
N PRO A 294 52.60 -66.54 21.18
CA PRO A 294 52.86 -67.26 19.93
C PRO A 294 51.71 -68.21 19.54
N GLU A 295 51.22 -68.07 18.31
CA GLU A 295 50.11 -68.87 17.77
C GLU A 295 50.60 -70.09 17.00
N ILE A 296 49.86 -71.20 17.17
CA ILE A 296 50.02 -72.45 16.44
C ILE A 296 48.65 -72.83 15.88
N TRP A 297 48.54 -73.00 14.56
CA TRP A 297 47.31 -73.48 13.92
C TRP A 297 47.63 -74.40 12.73
N SER A 298 46.61 -75.09 12.22
CA SER A 298 46.72 -75.94 11.02
C SER A 298 45.85 -75.38 9.90
N GLU A 299 46.40 -75.28 8.70
CA GLU A 299 45.69 -74.85 7.50
C GLU A 299 46.18 -75.64 6.28
N ASN A 300 45.27 -76.10 5.42
CA ASN A 300 45.56 -76.88 4.22
C ASN A 300 46.58 -78.04 4.45
N ALA A 301 46.38 -78.81 5.52
CA ALA A 301 47.24 -79.92 5.95
C ALA A 301 48.68 -79.55 6.36
N CYS A 302 48.98 -78.27 6.61
CA CYS A 302 50.26 -77.79 7.15
C CYS A 302 50.10 -77.18 8.55
N LEU A 303 51.12 -77.35 9.41
CA LEU A 303 51.18 -76.73 10.74
C LEU A 303 51.92 -75.39 10.65
N CYS A 304 51.20 -74.29 10.90
CA CYS A 304 51.71 -72.93 10.85
C CYS A 304 51.99 -72.42 12.26
N ILE A 305 53.16 -71.79 12.45
CA ILE A 305 53.59 -71.19 13.72
C ILE A 305 54.11 -69.79 13.46
N ARG A 306 53.60 -68.81 14.21
CA ARG A 306 54.04 -67.41 14.15
C ARG A 306 54.70 -67.01 15.47
N LEU A 307 55.95 -66.54 15.40
CA LEU A 307 56.77 -66.13 16.56
C LEU A 307 57.21 -64.66 16.43
N PRO A 308 57.31 -63.89 17.53
CA PRO A 308 58.00 -62.60 17.52
C PRO A 308 59.52 -62.82 17.64
N GLU A 309 60.24 -62.45 16.60
CA GLU A 309 61.70 -62.17 16.55
C GLU A 309 62.63 -63.12 17.33
N GLY A 310 63.08 -64.18 16.64
CA GLY A 310 63.97 -65.20 17.20
C GLY A 310 65.44 -64.75 17.34
N ARG A 311 65.84 -64.34 18.55
CA ARG A 311 67.27 -64.21 18.94
C ARG A 311 67.73 -65.45 19.73
N LEU A 312 68.86 -66.03 19.35
CA LEU A 312 69.51 -67.11 20.12
C LEU A 312 69.98 -66.55 21.47
N LEU A 313 69.54 -67.16 22.58
CA LEU A 313 69.82 -66.64 23.93
C LEU A 313 71.10 -67.20 24.56
N ASP A 314 71.42 -68.50 24.36
CA ASP A 314 72.60 -69.16 24.96
C ASP A 314 72.88 -70.55 24.32
N SER A 315 74.11 -71.08 24.43
CA SER A 315 74.49 -72.44 23.96
C SER A 315 75.58 -73.08 24.83
N PHE A 316 75.53 -74.40 25.05
CA PHE A 316 76.57 -75.14 25.80
C PHE A 316 76.65 -76.63 25.39
N ARG A 317 77.76 -77.31 25.77
CA ARG A 317 77.97 -78.75 25.53
C ARG A 317 77.36 -79.58 26.66
N SER A 318 76.55 -80.60 26.35
CA SER A 318 75.99 -81.49 27.37
C SER A 318 76.99 -82.57 27.82
N THR A 319 76.97 -82.92 29.10
CA THR A 319 77.65 -84.11 29.66
C THR A 319 76.63 -85.23 29.93
N PRO A 320 76.99 -86.52 29.85
CA PRO A 320 76.04 -87.62 30.13
C PRO A 320 75.43 -87.49 31.54
N GLY A 321 74.10 -87.54 31.63
CA GLY A 321 73.35 -87.42 32.89
C GLY A 321 72.36 -86.24 32.93
N LEU A 322 71.77 -86.00 34.11
CA LEU A 322 70.78 -84.94 34.29
C LEU A 322 71.46 -83.56 34.36
N ASN A 323 71.32 -82.78 33.29
CA ASN A 323 71.79 -81.40 33.23
C ASN A 323 70.63 -80.46 33.64
N ARG A 324 70.88 -79.53 34.56
CA ARG A 324 69.89 -78.53 35.01
C ARG A 324 70.42 -77.13 34.77
N ARG A 325 69.56 -76.23 34.29
CA ARG A 325 69.90 -74.81 34.11
C ARG A 325 68.73 -73.94 34.52
N GLN A 326 69.04 -72.86 35.23
CA GLN A 326 68.04 -71.89 35.65
C GLN A 326 67.85 -70.87 34.54
N LEU A 327 66.63 -70.78 34.04
CA LEU A 327 66.23 -69.79 33.05
C LEU A 327 65.23 -68.84 33.72
N PRO A 328 65.21 -67.54 33.33
CA PRO A 328 64.13 -66.64 33.70
C PRO A 328 62.75 -67.21 33.34
N THR A 329 61.69 -66.64 33.90
CA THR A 329 60.33 -67.04 33.52
C THR A 329 60.05 -66.62 32.08
N GLY A 330 59.62 -67.57 31.27
CA GLY A 330 59.46 -67.38 29.84
C GLY A 330 59.32 -68.69 29.09
N ILE A 331 59.15 -68.57 27.77
CA ILE A 331 59.06 -69.70 26.84
C ILE A 331 60.37 -69.80 26.07
N TYR A 332 60.95 -70.99 26.06
CA TYR A 332 62.22 -71.26 25.40
C TYR A 332 62.07 -72.40 24.40
N ILE A 333 62.87 -72.34 23.33
CA ILE A 333 63.11 -73.47 22.44
C ILE A 333 64.45 -74.08 22.85
N VAL A 334 64.42 -75.33 23.29
CA VAL A 334 65.62 -76.08 23.67
C VAL A 334 65.92 -77.07 22.55
N GLN A 335 67.10 -76.94 21.96
CA GLN A 335 67.61 -77.87 20.97
C GLN A 335 68.75 -78.69 21.57
N VAL A 336 68.63 -80.03 21.50
CA VAL A 336 69.68 -80.98 21.88
C VAL A 336 69.90 -81.93 20.71
N GLY A 337 71.03 -81.77 20.02
CA GLY A 337 71.27 -82.45 18.74
C GLY A 337 70.23 -82.06 17.70
N VAL A 338 69.53 -83.07 17.15
CA VAL A 338 68.43 -82.90 16.18
C VAL A 338 67.05 -82.71 16.82
N THR A 339 66.94 -82.85 18.14
CA THR A 339 65.65 -82.75 18.84
C THR A 339 65.42 -81.33 19.31
N VAL A 340 64.25 -80.77 18.99
CA VAL A 340 63.84 -79.42 19.40
C VAL A 340 62.55 -79.52 20.23
N ARG A 341 62.52 -78.90 21.41
CA ARG A 341 61.33 -78.88 22.29
C ARG A 341 61.06 -77.48 22.83
N LYS A 342 59.78 -77.10 22.90
CA LYS A 342 59.31 -75.88 23.57
C LYS A 342 59.13 -76.15 25.06
N VAL A 343 59.77 -75.34 25.90
CA VAL A 343 59.70 -75.45 27.36
C VAL A 343 59.26 -74.12 27.94
N ALA A 344 58.22 -74.12 28.77
CA ALA A 344 57.79 -72.95 29.52
C ALA A 344 58.31 -73.06 30.96
N VAL A 345 59.11 -72.08 31.37
CA VAL A 345 59.54 -71.92 32.77
C VAL A 345 58.66 -70.86 33.39
N LYS A 346 57.96 -71.20 34.47
CA LYS A 346 57.08 -70.30 35.21
C LYS A 346 57.60 -70.15 36.65
N VAL A 347 57.51 -68.96 37.24
CA VAL A 347 57.68 -68.81 38.69
C VAL A 347 56.56 -69.61 39.35
N LYS A 348 56.93 -70.40 40.37
CA LYS A 348 55.97 -71.14 41.19
C LYS A 348 55.31 -70.22 42.20
#